data_AF-A0A2P9APM7-F1
#
_entry.id   AF-A0A2P9APM7-F1
#
_cell.length_a   1.000
_cell.length_b   1.000
_cell.length_c   1.000
_cell.angle_alpha   90.00
_cell.angle_beta   90.00
_cell.angle_gamma   90.00
#
_symmetry.space_group_name_H-M   'P 1'
#
loop_
_entity.id
_entity.type
_entity.pdbx_description
1 polymer ?
#
loop_
_entity_poly.entity_id
_entity_poly.type
_entity_poly.pdbx_seq_one_letter_code
_entity_poly.pdbx_strand_id
1 'polypeptide(L)' 'MADDDFVKACRSGGIRAVNDLVTKKFGTGNGLVHALESMEKTDLWRIKWHYADGKPDFGAVIEYLGDD' A
#
# COMPACT_ATOMS: atom_id res chain seq x y z
N MET A 1 8.52 10.83 4.51
CA MET A 1 7.95 10.83 5.88
C MET A 1 6.81 9.82 6.05
N ALA A 2 5.85 9.68 5.12
CA ALA A 2 4.85 8.59 5.20
C ALA A 2 5.41 7.23 4.75
N ASP A 3 6.24 7.22 3.70
CA ASP A 3 6.91 6.01 3.20
C ASP A 3 7.84 5.35 4.23
N ASP A 4 8.55 6.13 5.05
CA ASP A 4 9.42 5.59 6.10
C ASP A 4 8.67 4.67 7.08
N ASP A 5 7.42 4.99 7.42
CA ASP A 5 6.61 4.15 8.31
C ASP A 5 6.21 2.83 7.65
N PHE A 6 5.89 2.86 6.35
CA PHE A 6 5.55 1.67 5.57
C PHE A 6 6.78 0.78 5.35
N VAL A 7 7.94 1.36 5.06
CA VAL A 7 9.21 0.63 4.95
C VAL A 7 9.57 -0.02 6.29
N LYS A 8 9.46 0.71 7.40
CA LYS A 8 9.68 0.15 8.75
C LYS A 8 8.71 -0.98 9.07
N ALA A 9 7.42 -0.83 8.73
CA ALA A 9 6.43 -1.89 8.89
C ALA A 9 6.79 -3.12 8.04
N CYS A 10 7.23 -2.93 6.80
CA CYS A 10 7.69 -4.00 5.93
C CYS A 10 8.91 -4.73 6.49
N ARG A 11 9.89 -4.00 7.02
CA ARG A 11 11.08 -4.60 7.65
C ARG A 11 10.76 -5.33 8.96
N SER A 12 9.77 -4.87 9.70
CA SER A 12 9.40 -5.47 10.99
C SER A 12 8.44 -6.66 10.86
N GLY A 13 7.57 -6.68 9.85
CA GLY A 13 6.47 -7.65 9.76
C GLY A 13 6.06 -8.01 8.32
N GLY A 14 6.88 -7.65 7.34
CA GLY A 14 6.63 -7.92 5.92
C GLY A 14 5.45 -7.15 5.34
N ILE A 15 5.03 -7.57 4.15
CA ILE A 15 3.95 -6.96 3.38
C ILE A 15 2.61 -6.93 4.14
N ARG A 16 2.36 -7.94 4.99
CA ARG A 16 1.14 -7.99 5.80
C ARG A 16 1.07 -6.80 6.78
N ALA A 17 2.17 -6.49 7.46
CA ALA A 17 2.21 -5.36 8.39
C ALA A 17 2.01 -4.01 7.68
N VAL A 18 2.45 -3.88 6.43
CA VAL A 18 2.20 -2.70 5.60
C VAL A 18 0.71 -2.56 5.29
N ASN A 19 0.06 -3.64 4.84
CA ASN A 19 -1.37 -3.65 4.54
C ASN A 19 -2.23 -3.38 5.78
N ASP A 20 -1.85 -3.93 6.94
CA ASP A 20 -2.52 -3.63 8.21
C ASP A 20 -2.33 -2.15 8.60
N LEU A 21 -1.13 -1.60 8.43
CA LEU A 21 -0.83 -0.20 8.76
C LEU A 21 -1.57 0.78 7.85
N VAL A 22 -1.60 0.55 6.53
CA VAL A 22 -2.27 1.44 5.58
C VAL A 22 -3.78 1.39 5.79
N THR A 23 -4.36 0.20 6.01
CA THR A 23 -5.79 0.05 6.35
C THR A 23 -6.11 0.73 7.68
N LYS A 24 -5.22 0.64 8.68
CA LYS A 24 -5.41 1.32 9.97
C LYS A 24 -5.33 2.85 9.86
N LYS A 25 -4.44 3.39 9.00
CA LYS A 25 -4.27 4.84 8.81
C LYS A 25 -5.37 5.47 7.96
N PHE A 26 -5.79 4.80 6.89
CA PHE A 26 -6.71 5.38 5.89
C PHE A 26 -8.10 4.75 5.86
N GLY A 27 -8.33 3.71 6.66
CA GLY A 27 -9.59 2.97 6.66
C GLY A 27 -9.76 2.11 5.41
N THR A 28 -11.00 1.94 4.99
CA THR A 28 -11.41 1.20 3.78
C THR A 28 -12.04 2.14 2.75
N GLY A 29 -11.97 1.80 1.47
CA GLY A 29 -12.58 2.59 0.38
C GLY A 29 -11.62 3.62 -0.23
N ASN A 30 -12.13 4.78 -0.66
CA ASN A 30 -11.36 5.74 -1.46
C ASN A 30 -10.08 6.25 -0.77
N GLY A 31 -10.08 6.39 0.56
CA GLY A 31 -8.88 6.82 1.29
C GLY A 31 -7.74 5.82 1.20
N LEU A 32 -8.07 4.52 1.27
CA LEU A 32 -7.11 3.42 1.09
C LEU A 32 -6.59 3.39 -0.34
N VAL A 33 -7.49 3.48 -1.32
CA VAL A 33 -7.11 3.51 -2.75
C VAL A 33 -6.13 4.65 -3.00
N HIS A 34 -6.43 5.86 -2.54
CA HIS A 34 -5.56 7.01 -2.79
C HIS A 34 -4.19 6.88 -2.11
N ALA A 35 -4.15 6.30 -0.90
CA ALA A 35 -2.89 6.03 -0.22
C ALA A 35 -2.03 5.00 -0.97
N LEU A 36 -2.64 3.92 -1.47
CA LEU A 36 -1.97 2.90 -2.24
C LEU A 36 -1.52 3.41 -3.62
N GLU A 37 -2.29 4.28 -4.27
CA GLU A 37 -1.87 4.98 -5.50
C GLU A 37 -0.63 5.85 -5.23
N SER A 38 -0.60 6.57 -4.11
CA SER A 38 0.57 7.34 -3.70
C SER A 38 1.79 6.46 -3.44
N MET A 39 1.61 5.29 -2.83
CA MET A 39 2.69 4.31 -2.63
C MET A 39 3.20 3.74 -3.95
N GLU A 40 2.31 3.34 -4.86
CA GLU A 40 2.68 2.82 -6.18
C GLU A 40 3.48 3.85 -7.00
N LYS A 41 3.13 5.14 -6.90
CA LYS A 41 3.86 6.25 -7.54
C LYS A 41 5.29 6.43 -7.06
N THR A 42 5.68 5.85 -5.93
CA THR A 42 7.08 5.88 -5.49
C THR A 42 7.96 4.89 -6.23
N ASP A 43 7.37 3.98 -7.02
CA ASP A 43 8.02 2.82 -7.64
C ASP A 43 8.69 1.84 -6.66
N LEU A 44 8.57 2.08 -5.34
CA LEU A 44 9.09 1.22 -4.29
C LEU A 44 8.12 0.10 -3.91
N TRP A 45 6.86 0.18 -4.33
CA TRP A 45 5.82 -0.74 -3.89
C TRP A 45 5.03 -1.26 -5.08
N ARG A 46 4.82 -2.57 -5.11
CA ARG A 46 3.92 -3.19 -6.07
C ARG A 46 2.55 -3.39 -5.42
N ILE A 47 1.52 -2.83 -6.04
CA ILE A 47 0.14 -2.95 -5.56
C ILE A 47 -0.63 -3.90 -6.47
N LYS A 48 -1.41 -4.80 -5.86
CA LYS A 48 -2.42 -5.57 -6.57
C LYS A 48 -3.76 -4.88 -6.40
N TRP A 49 -4.28 -4.35 -7.51
CA TRP A 49 -5.57 -3.67 -7.56
C TRP A 49 -6.71 -4.66 -7.82
N HIS A 50 -7.81 -4.46 -7.11
CA HIS A 50 -9.13 -4.94 -7.49
C HIS A 50 -9.84 -3.80 -8.21
N TYR A 51 -10.58 -4.14 -9.28
CA TYR A 51 -11.32 -3.18 -10.07
C TYR A 51 -12.80 -3.56 -10.08
N ALA A 52 -13.65 -2.62 -9.71
CA ALA A 52 -15.10 -2.68 -9.85
C ALA A 52 -15.55 -1.55 -10.78
N ASP A 53 -16.41 -1.86 -11.76
CA ASP A 53 -16.93 -0.88 -12.72
C ASP A 53 -15.84 -0.05 -13.43
N GLY A 54 -14.69 -0.67 -13.72
CA GLY A 54 -13.56 -0.02 -14.39
C GLY A 54 -12.76 0.94 -13.52
N LYS A 55 -12.99 0.97 -12.20
CA LYS A 55 -12.25 1.81 -11.24
C LYS A 55 -11.67 0.94 -10.12
N PRO A 56 -10.48 1.28 -9.59
CA PRO A 56 -9.93 0.59 -8.44
C PRO A 56 -10.80 0.86 -7.21
N ASP A 57 -11.37 -0.19 -6.62
CA ASP A 57 -12.20 -0.12 -5.42
C ASP A 57 -11.45 -0.63 -4.18
N PHE A 58 -10.47 -1.50 -4.38
CA PHE A 58 -9.60 -2.04 -3.35
C PHE A 58 -8.19 -2.29 -3.90
N GLY A 59 -7.19 -2.25 -3.02
CA GLY A 59 -5.82 -2.60 -3.38
C GLY A 59 -5.08 -3.18 -2.17
N ALA A 60 -4.04 -3.95 -2.45
CA ALA A 60 -3.13 -4.44 -1.42
C ALA A 60 -1.69 -4.42 -1.93
N VAL A 61 -0.77 -4.02 -1.08
CA VAL A 61 0.67 -4.17 -1.32
C VAL A 61 0.97 -5.66 -1.44
N ILE A 62 1.74 -6.04 -2.46
CA ILE A 62 2.18 -7.44 -2.67
C ILE A 62 3.70 -7.59 -2.63
N GLU A 63 4.45 -6.53 -2.88
CA GLU A 63 5.91 -6.59 -2.98
C GLU A 63 6.54 -5.23 -2.67
N TYR A 64 7.73 -5.24 -2.06
CA TYR A 64 8.57 -4.06 -1.85
C TYR A 64 9.76 -4.15 -2.81
N LEU A 65 9.91 -3.14 -3.66
CA LEU A 65 10.91 -3.05 -4.74
C LEU A 65 12.11 -2.15 -4.38
N GLY A 66 12.09 -1.52 -3.19
CA GLY A 66 13.06 -0.52 -2.79
C GLY A 66 14.31 -1.03 -2.07
N ASP A 67 14.50 -2.34 -1.94
CA ASP A 67 15.66 -2.97 -1.27
C ASP A 67 16.65 -3.56 -2.30
N ASP A 68 17.09 -2.74 -3.26
CA ASP A 68 18.23 -3.02 -4.15
C ASP A 68 19.38 -2.04 -3.88
#